data_AF-A0A6A6QL56-F1
#
_entry.id   AF-A0A6A6QL56-F1
#
_cell.length_a   1.000
_cell.length_b   1.000
_cell.length_c   1.000
_cell.angle_alpha   90.00
_cell.angle_beta   90.00
_cell.angle_gamma   90.00
#
_symmetry.space_group_name_H-M   'P 1'
#
loop_
_entity.id
_entity.type
_entity.pdbx_description
1 polymer ?
#
loop_
_entity_poly.entity_id
_entity_poly.type
_entity_poly.pdbx_seq_one_letter_code
_entity_poly.pdbx_strand_id
1 'polypeptide(L)'
;MAPISKALLQRSPRLSLRRASVADLEAMLEIGLAALPMDPQWDYRFPHRRAYPGDTQKYTRMRYREFLEDQHERWVVMLAEQRVAHDSLKPVAFAVWEVKNIRKKKTVQIQLEKNRKSL
;
A
#
# COMPACT_ATOMS: atom_id res chain seq x y z
N MET A 1 -6.31 -19.49 -41.96
CA MET A 1 -6.03 -19.40 -40.52
C MET A 1 -4.56 -19.08 -40.34
N ALA A 2 -4.22 -17.82 -40.04
CA ALA A 2 -2.83 -17.42 -39.77
C ALA A 2 -2.41 -17.91 -38.37
N PRO A 3 -1.16 -18.38 -38.18
CA PRO A 3 -0.71 -18.80 -36.86
C PRO A 3 -0.55 -17.55 -35.99
N ILE A 4 -1.28 -17.51 -34.86
CA ILE A 4 -1.04 -16.53 -33.80
C ILE A 4 0.41 -16.71 -33.37
N SER A 5 1.24 -15.73 -33.72
CA SER A 5 2.65 -15.74 -33.44
C SER A 5 2.87 -15.88 -31.93
N LYS A 6 3.82 -16.74 -31.54
CA LYS A 6 4.33 -16.94 -30.16
C LYS A 6 4.90 -15.66 -29.51
N ALA A 7 4.70 -14.47 -30.10
CA ALA A 7 5.25 -13.18 -29.69
C ALA A 7 4.47 -12.49 -28.55
N LEU A 8 3.33 -13.03 -28.12
CA LEU A 8 2.48 -12.40 -27.08
C LEU A 8 2.67 -12.95 -25.66
N LEU A 9 3.63 -13.84 -25.43
CA LEU A 9 4.10 -14.14 -24.07
C LEU A 9 5.25 -13.20 -23.71
N GLN A 10 4.98 -11.89 -23.74
CA GLN A 10 5.81 -10.93 -23.01
C GLN A 10 5.79 -11.40 -21.55
N ARG A 11 6.93 -11.89 -21.04
CA ARG A 11 7.07 -12.27 -19.63
C ARG A 11 6.59 -11.05 -18.83
N SER A 12 5.50 -11.20 -18.09
CA SER A 12 5.04 -10.14 -17.20
C SER A 12 6.24 -9.66 -16.39
N PRO A 13 6.48 -8.34 -16.27
CA PRO A 13 7.57 -7.85 -15.47
C PRO A 13 7.47 -8.49 -14.08
N ARG A 14 8.55 -9.12 -13.62
CA ARG A 14 8.56 -9.81 -12.32
C ARG A 14 8.39 -8.76 -11.25
N LEU A 15 7.18 -8.66 -10.70
CA LEU A 15 6.90 -7.84 -9.53
C LEU A 15 7.38 -8.58 -8.28
N SER A 16 8.10 -7.89 -7.40
CA SER A 16 8.41 -8.36 -6.05
C SER A 16 7.58 -7.61 -5.03
N LEU A 17 7.23 -8.28 -3.92
CA LEU A 17 6.52 -7.67 -2.81
C LEU A 17 7.42 -7.63 -1.58
N ARG A 18 7.44 -6.50 -0.88
CA ARG A 18 8.11 -6.38 0.42
C ARG A 18 7.40 -5.41 1.34
N ARG A 19 7.73 -5.45 2.63
CA ARG A 19 7.31 -4.39 3.57
C ARG A 19 8.01 -3.08 3.22
N ALA A 20 7.26 -1.99 3.33
CA ALA A 20 7.82 -0.65 3.23
C ALA A 20 8.62 -0.31 4.50
N SER A 21 9.60 0.56 4.32
CA SER A 21 10.40 1.19 5.37
C SER A 21 10.26 2.71 5.30
N VAL A 22 10.75 3.43 6.30
CA VAL A 22 10.75 4.91 6.28
C VAL A 22 11.52 5.48 5.08
N ALA A 23 12.52 4.75 4.56
CA ALA A 23 13.28 5.16 3.37
C ALA A 23 12.42 5.20 2.09
N ASP A 24 11.27 4.52 2.09
CA ASP A 24 10.34 4.46 0.95
C ASP A 24 9.33 5.62 0.92
N LEU A 25 9.36 6.51 1.93
CA LEU A 25 8.36 7.56 2.11
C LEU A 25 8.18 8.43 0.85
N GLU A 26 9.28 8.86 0.22
CA GLU A 26 9.22 9.73 -0.95
C GLU A 26 8.68 8.99 -2.18
N ALA A 27 9.07 7.73 -2.38
CA ALA A 27 8.54 6.91 -3.46
C ALA A 27 7.03 6.64 -3.29
N MET A 28 6.59 6.36 -2.06
CA MET A 28 5.16 6.23 -1.75
C MET A 28 4.40 7.54 -2.00
N LEU A 29 4.96 8.68 -1.62
CA LEU A 29 4.35 9.99 -1.85
C LEU A 29 4.17 10.27 -3.35
N GLU A 30 5.21 10.02 -4.15
CA GLU A 30 5.17 10.19 -5.60
C GLU A 30 4.09 9.30 -6.24
N ILE A 31 4.08 8.00 -5.90
CA ILE A 31 3.07 7.04 -6.38
C ILE A 31 1.66 7.50 -5.97
N GLY A 32 1.47 7.90 -4.72
CA GLY A 32 0.18 8.31 -4.18
C GLY A 32 -0.36 9.54 -4.90
N LEU A 33 0.44 10.60 -5.02
CA LEU A 33 0.03 11.83 -5.69
C LEU A 33 -0.20 11.64 -7.19
N ALA A 34 0.50 10.71 -7.84
CA ALA A 34 0.26 10.35 -9.23
C ALA A 34 -1.03 9.52 -9.43
N ALA A 35 -1.40 8.69 -8.46
CA ALA A 35 -2.57 7.82 -8.54
C ALA A 35 -3.88 8.50 -8.11
N LEU A 36 -3.83 9.37 -7.10
CA LEU A 36 -5.00 10.04 -6.54
C LEU A 36 -5.87 10.83 -7.55
N PRO A 37 -5.34 11.46 -8.64
CA PRO A 37 -6.19 12.09 -9.67
C PRO A 37 -7.21 11.16 -10.31
N MET A 38 -6.94 9.84 -10.30
CA MET A 38 -7.81 8.81 -10.83
C MET A 38 -8.84 8.31 -9.81
N ASP A 39 -8.73 8.70 -8.54
CA ASP A 39 -9.69 8.35 -7.50
C ASP A 39 -10.87 9.33 -7.51
N PRO A 40 -12.10 8.89 -7.86
CA PRO A 40 -13.27 9.76 -7.87
C PRO A 40 -13.62 10.32 -6.48
N GLN A 41 -13.16 9.67 -5.39
CA GLN A 41 -13.37 10.16 -4.03
C GLN A 41 -12.43 11.30 -3.67
N TRP A 42 -11.36 11.56 -4.43
CA TRP A 42 -10.35 12.54 -4.05
C TRP A 42 -10.90 13.96 -4.02
N ASP A 43 -11.69 14.34 -5.03
CA ASP A 43 -12.34 15.66 -5.07
C ASP A 43 -13.39 15.84 -3.97
N TYR A 44 -14.09 14.77 -3.58
CA TYR A 44 -15.03 14.79 -2.46
C TYR A 44 -14.32 14.96 -1.11
N ARG A 45 -13.25 14.19 -0.87
CA ARG A 45 -12.52 14.21 0.40
C ARG A 45 -11.68 15.47 0.60
N PHE A 46 -11.18 16.05 -0.50
CA PHE A 46 -10.26 17.19 -0.46
C PHE A 46 -10.69 18.26 -1.47
N PRO A 47 -11.82 18.95 -1.22
CA PRO A 47 -12.42 19.88 -2.18
C PRO A 47 -11.48 21.05 -2.55
N HIS A 48 -10.57 21.43 -1.65
CA HIS A 48 -9.63 22.53 -1.87
C HIS A 48 -8.24 22.10 -2.35
N ARG A 49 -8.03 20.81 -2.69
CA ARG A 49 -6.70 20.30 -3.09
C ARG A 49 -6.08 21.02 -4.28
N ARG A 50 -6.92 21.53 -5.18
CA ARG A 50 -6.50 22.26 -6.39
C ARG A 50 -6.06 23.68 -6.07
N ALA A 51 -6.68 24.31 -5.07
CA ALA A 51 -6.30 25.64 -4.60
C ALA A 51 -5.04 25.61 -3.74
N TYR A 52 -4.82 24.50 -3.00
CA TYR A 52 -3.69 24.33 -2.09
C TYR A 52 -2.95 23.00 -2.34
N PRO A 53 -2.25 22.85 -3.49
CA PRO A 53 -1.55 21.62 -3.83
C PRO A 53 -0.38 21.33 -2.87
N GLY A 54 0.29 22.37 -2.37
CA GLY A 54 1.38 22.23 -1.39
C GLY A 54 0.92 21.63 -0.07
N ASP A 55 -0.26 22.02 0.41
CA ASP A 55 -0.86 21.43 1.61
C ASP A 55 -1.22 19.96 1.39
N THR A 56 -1.81 19.65 0.22
CA THR A 56 -2.14 18.27 -0.15
C THR A 56 -0.89 17.39 -0.11
N GLN A 57 0.22 17.83 -0.69
CA GLN A 57 1.49 17.10 -0.65
C GLN A 57 2.03 16.97 0.79
N LYS A 58 2.08 18.08 1.53
CA LYS A 58 2.59 18.11 2.92
C LYS A 58 1.83 17.15 3.83
N TYR A 59 0.50 17.22 3.85
CA TYR A 59 -0.31 16.40 4.74
C TYR A 59 -0.38 14.93 4.28
N THR A 60 -0.33 14.66 2.98
CA THR A 60 -0.21 13.28 2.47
C THR A 60 1.11 12.66 2.92
N ARG A 61 2.23 13.41 2.81
CA ARG A 61 3.54 12.96 3.28
C ARG A 61 3.57 12.68 4.78
N MET A 62 3.00 13.58 5.59
CA MET A 62 2.88 13.38 7.03
C MET A 62 2.09 12.10 7.34
N ARG A 63 0.96 11.88 6.67
CA ARG A 63 0.15 10.68 6.88
C ARG A 63 0.87 9.39 6.49
N TYR A 64 1.60 9.37 5.38
CA TYR A 64 2.37 8.18 4.98
C TYR A 64 3.51 7.90 5.94
N ARG A 65 4.17 8.94 6.46
CA ARG A 65 5.17 8.79 7.52
C ARG A 65 4.57 8.16 8.78
N GLU A 66 3.38 8.60 9.22
CA GLU A 66 2.69 8.01 10.37
C GLU A 66 2.44 6.50 10.20
N PHE A 67 2.12 6.04 8.99
CA PHE A 67 1.94 4.61 8.72
C PHE A 67 3.24 3.81 8.84
N LEU A 68 4.37 4.41 8.43
CA LEU A 68 5.68 3.75 8.42
C LEU A 68 6.36 3.77 9.80
N GLU A 69 6.11 4.81 10.60
CA GLU A 69 6.68 4.99 11.94
C GLU A 69 5.81 4.39 13.05
N ASP A 70 4.69 3.73 12.70
CA ASP A 70 3.75 3.18 13.68
C ASP A 70 4.38 2.05 14.51
N GLN A 71 4.75 2.37 15.76
CA GLN A 71 5.35 1.44 16.72
C GLN A 71 4.34 0.42 17.29
N HIS A 72 3.04 0.62 17.04
CA HIS A 72 1.97 -0.20 17.60
C HIS A 72 1.46 -1.30 16.65
N GLU A 73 2.11 -1.51 15.51
CA GLU A 73 1.72 -2.48 14.48
C GLU A 73 0.23 -2.39 14.08
N ARG A 74 -0.36 -1.21 14.16
CA ARG A 74 -1.73 -0.93 13.69
C ARG A 74 -1.76 -0.93 12.18
N TRP A 75 -0.70 -0.44 11.55
CA TRP A 75 -0.58 -0.33 10.10
C TRP A 75 0.42 -1.35 9.56
N VAL A 76 0.08 -1.95 8.42
CA VAL A 76 1.02 -2.70 7.58
C VAL A 76 1.07 -2.00 6.24
N VAL A 77 2.27 -1.74 5.75
CA VAL A 77 2.50 -1.13 4.43
C VAL A 77 3.32 -2.10 3.60
N MET A 78 2.82 -2.46 2.42
CA MET A 78 3.52 -3.31 1.46
C MET A 78 3.76 -2.52 0.18
N LEU A 79 4.92 -2.74 -0.43
CA LEU A 79 5.29 -2.21 -1.74
C LEU A 79 5.28 -3.33 -2.76
N ALA A 80 4.82 -3.01 -3.97
CA ALA A 80 5.15 -3.77 -5.16
C ALA A 80 6.30 -3.06 -5.87
N GLU A 81 7.34 -3.81 -6.20
CA GLU A 81 8.52 -3.30 -6.89
C GLU A 81 8.65 -3.94 -8.26
N GLN A 82 9.08 -3.15 -9.23
CA GLN A 82 9.38 -3.60 -10.58
C GLN A 82 10.87 -3.41 -10.85
N ARG A 83 11.46 -4.38 -11.56
CA ARG A 83 12.83 -4.25 -12.07
C ARG A 83 12.84 -3.29 -13.25
N VAL A 84 13.55 -2.16 -13.12
CA VAL A 84 13.62 -1.10 -14.15
C VAL A 84 14.93 -1.16 -14.93
N ALA A 85 16.02 -1.62 -14.31
CA ALA A 85 17.29 -1.95 -14.96
C ALA A 85 17.86 -3.24 -14.35
N HIS A 86 19.03 -3.69 -14.83
CA HIS A 86 19.59 -5.00 -14.49
C HIS A 86 19.61 -5.26 -12.97
N ASP A 87 19.89 -4.25 -12.14
CA ASP A 87 19.99 -4.37 -10.68
C ASP A 87 19.17 -3.35 -9.87
N SER A 88 18.24 -2.61 -10.50
CA SER A 88 17.40 -1.64 -9.78
C SER A 88 15.94 -2.09 -9.69
N LEU A 89 15.48 -2.30 -8.45
CA LEU A 89 14.07 -2.43 -8.10
C LEU A 89 13.55 -1.04 -7.72
N LYS A 90 12.42 -0.64 -8.29
CA LYS A 90 11.72 0.58 -7.91
C LYS A 90 10.32 0.24 -7.41
N PRO A 91 9.87 0.82 -6.30
CA PRO A 91 8.46 0.80 -5.93
C PRO A 91 7.60 1.36 -7.07
N VAL A 92 6.54 0.64 -7.42
CA VAL A 92 5.59 1.04 -8.47
C VAL A 92 4.14 1.10 -7.97
N ALA A 93 3.87 0.44 -6.84
CA ALA A 93 2.60 0.53 -6.14
C ALA A 93 2.82 0.27 -4.64
N PHE A 94 1.88 0.71 -3.82
CA PHE A 94 1.83 0.35 -2.41
C PHE A 94 0.40 0.14 -1.95
N ALA A 95 0.25 -0.54 -0.83
CA ALA A 95 -1.01 -0.66 -0.12
C ALA A 95 -0.78 -0.55 1.38
N VAL A 96 -1.77 0.03 2.06
CA VAL A 96 -1.78 0.27 3.50
C VAL A 96 -2.98 -0.46 4.10
N TRP A 97 -2.76 -1.26 5.14
CA TRP A 97 -3.81 -1.99 5.85
C TRP A 97 -3.83 -1.60 7.33
N GLU A 98 -5.03 -1.34 7.87
CA GLU A 98 -5.26 -1.28 9.31
C GLU A 98 -5.48 -2.70 9.85
N VAL A 99 -4.51 -3.27 10.58
CA VAL A 99 -4.56 -4.66 11.05
C VAL A 99 -4.91 -4.80 12.53
N LYS A 100 -4.97 -3.69 13.29
CA LYS A 100 -5.30 -3.68 14.73
C LYS A 100 -6.58 -4.47 15.04
N ASN A 101 -7.60 -4.33 14.19
CA ASN A 101 -8.92 -4.95 14.40
C ASN A 101 -8.98 -6.43 13.97
N ILE A 102 -8.02 -6.89 13.17
CA ILE A 102 -7.90 -8.31 12.79
C ILE A 102 -7.38 -9.14 13.98
N ARG A 103 -6.38 -8.61 14.70
CA ARG A 103 -5.75 -9.32 15.82
C ARG A 103 -6.67 -9.49 17.03
N LYS A 104 -7.50 -8.48 17.36
CA LYS A 104 -8.44 -8.55 18.50
C LYS A 104 -9.43 -9.70 18.42
N LYS A 105 -9.94 -10.04 17.23
CA LYS A 105 -10.93 -11.12 17.06
C LYS A 105 -10.33 -12.50 17.37
N LYS A 106 -9.06 -12.73 17.05
CA LYS A 106 -8.39 -14.02 17.28
C LYS A 106 -8.21 -14.31 18.78
N THR A 107 -7.86 -13.29 19.57
CA THR A 107 -7.71 -13.44 21.03
C THR A 107 -9.04 -13.76 21.72
N VAL A 108 -10.13 -13.10 21.33
CA VAL A 108 -11.47 -13.36 21.90
C VAL A 108 -11.96 -14.78 21.55
N GLN A 109 -11.77 -15.23 20.30
CA GLN A 109 -12.14 -16.58 19.87
C GLN A 109 -11.39 -17.66 20.65
N ILE A 110 -10.07 -17.52 20.83
CA ILE A 110 -9.25 -18.46 21.60
C ILE A 110 -9.70 -18.53 23.07
N GLN A 111 -10.05 -17.39 23.68
CA GLN A 111 -10.53 -17.35 25.05
C GLN A 111 -11.88 -18.05 25.22
N LEU A 112 -12.81 -17.84 24.28
CA LEU A 112 -14.13 -18.49 24.27
C LEU A 112 -14.02 -20.00 24.07
N GLU A 113 -13.14 -20.46 23.18
CA GLU A 113 -12.92 -21.89 22.96
C GLU A 113 -12.28 -22.59 24.17
N LYS A 114 -11.38 -21.91 24.89
CA LYS A 114 -10.82 -22.42 26.15
C LYS A 114 -11.89 -22.56 27.22
N ASN A 115 -12.74 -21.54 27.40
CA ASN A 115 -13.81 -21.56 28.41
C ASN A 115 -14.90 -22.62 28.11
N ARG A 116 -15.11 -22.97 26.83
CA ARG A 116 -16.06 -24.03 26.43
C ARG A 116 -15.53 -25.45 26.64
N LYS A 117 -14.21 -25.64 26.76
CA LYS A 117 -13.58 -26.95 27.01
C LYS A 117 -13.35 -27.25 28.49
N SER A 118 -13.59 -26.26 29.37
CA SER A 118 -13.48 -26.37 30.83
C SER A 118 -14.82 -26.58 31.54
N LEU A 119 -15.90 -26.79 30.78
CA LEU A 119 -17.23 -27.21 31.23
C LEU A 119 -17.50 -28.60 30.67
#